data_AF-A0AAN8IRR6-F1
#
_entry.id   AF-A0AAN8IRR6-F1
#
_cell.length_a   1.000
_cell.length_b   1.000
_cell.length_c   1.000
_cell.angle_alpha   90.00
_cell.angle_beta   90.00
_cell.angle_gamma   90.00
#
_symmetry.space_group_name_H-M   'P 1'
#
loop_
_entity.id
_entity.type
_entity.pdbx_description
1 polymer ?
#
loop_
_entity_poly.entity_id
_entity_poly.type
_entity_poly.pdbx_seq_one_letter_code
_entity_poly.pdbx_strand_id
1 'polypeptide(L)'
;MSRPGAWATVWHNFKKYLRKDWSKKTYVAEDSAGRRYYEISNTRQNVTRGFDPPPNAPPSQPSVEWQSWLKGTRRFPPSDEEIALNRTRQQAQLVQNTSTEQRAPHVATTGSNYPRDKPQQFPQHDDLESAPGAKKSDQ
;
A
#
# COMPACT_ATOMS: atom_id res chain seq x y z
N MET A 1 26.78 19.53 19.63
CA MET A 1 26.25 18.66 20.72
C MET A 1 27.24 17.52 20.94
N SER A 2 27.76 17.35 22.16
CA SER A 2 28.68 16.25 22.49
C SER A 2 27.92 14.93 22.65
N ARG A 3 28.49 13.81 22.18
CA ARG A 3 27.87 12.48 22.33
C ARG A 3 27.99 12.04 23.80
N PRO A 4 26.93 11.52 24.43
CA PRO A 4 27.00 11.06 25.81
C PRO A 4 28.07 9.97 25.96
N GLY A 5 28.85 10.05 27.04
CA GLY A 5 29.90 9.06 27.34
C GLY A 5 29.33 7.65 27.55
N ALA A 6 30.18 6.63 27.45
CA ALA A 6 29.77 5.23 27.56
C ALA A 6 29.03 4.95 28.88
N TRP A 7 29.56 5.43 30.02
CA TRP A 7 28.92 5.27 31.33
C TRP A 7 27.57 5.99 31.46
N ALA A 8 27.41 7.16 30.83
CA ALA A 8 26.14 7.85 30.79
C ALA A 8 25.08 7.04 30.01
N THR A 9 25.49 6.37 28.93
CA THR A 9 24.61 5.49 28.16
C THR A 9 24.18 4.27 28.98
N VAL A 10 25.11 3.64 29.72
CA VAL A 10 24.81 2.51 30.60
C VAL A 10 23.82 2.92 31.70
N TRP A 11 24.09 4.02 32.41
CA TRP A 11 23.20 4.53 33.46
C TRP A 11 21.81 4.89 32.93
N HIS A 12 21.74 5.50 31.74
CA HIS A 12 20.47 5.81 31.08
C HIS A 12 19.65 4.54 30.77
N ASN A 13 20.29 3.50 30.25
CA ASN A 13 19.63 2.22 30.00
C ASN A 13 19.18 1.54 31.29
N PHE A 14 20.00 1.56 32.34
CA PHE A 14 19.63 1.02 33.66
C PHE A 14 18.40 1.73 34.25
N LYS A 15 18.38 3.06 34.22
CA LYS A 15 17.26 3.87 34.70
C LYS A 15 15.97 3.60 33.91
N LYS A 16 16.07 3.35 32.61
CA LYS A 16 14.92 2.95 31.77
C LYS A 16 14.34 1.60 32.17
N TYR A 17 15.20 0.60 32.42
CA TYR A 17 14.75 -0.70 32.92
C TYR A 17 14.04 -0.56 34.26
N LEU A 18 14.60 0.22 35.19
CA LEU A 18 13.99 0.45 36.50
C LEU A 18 12.63 1.16 36.40
N ARG A 19 12.47 2.09 35.45
CA ARG A 19 11.22 2.82 35.20
C ARG A 19 10.19 2.03 34.39
N LYS A 20 10.52 0.80 33.94
CA LYS A 20 9.65 -0.02 33.08
C LYS A 20 9.19 0.72 31.81
N ASP A 21 10.04 1.62 31.32
CA ASP A 21 9.76 2.54 30.22
C ASP A 21 10.07 1.89 28.85
N TRP A 22 9.52 0.70 28.64
CA TRP A 22 9.69 -0.08 27.42
C TRP A 22 8.44 0.00 26.53
N SER A 23 8.63 -0.32 25.25
CA SER A 23 7.56 -0.30 24.25
C SER A 23 6.50 -1.34 24.59
N LYS A 24 5.28 -0.91 24.86
CA LYS A 24 4.16 -1.78 25.22
C LYS A 24 3.21 -1.90 24.03
N LYS A 25 2.92 -3.14 23.64
CA LYS A 25 1.86 -3.47 22.68
C LYS A 25 0.51 -3.48 23.41
N THR A 26 -0.44 -2.69 22.94
CA THR A 26 -1.83 -2.66 23.39
C THR A 26 -2.69 -3.35 22.35
N TYR A 27 -3.43 -4.38 22.76
CA TYR A 27 -4.35 -5.08 21.87
C TYR A 27 -5.49 -4.16 21.44
N VAL A 28 -5.82 -4.17 20.14
CA VAL A 28 -6.88 -3.34 19.56
C VAL A 28 -8.03 -4.21 19.09
N ALA A 29 -7.75 -5.17 18.20
CA ALA A 29 -8.78 -5.97 17.56
C ALA A 29 -8.21 -7.24 16.92
N GLU A 30 -9.12 -8.12 16.50
CA GLU A 30 -8.84 -9.33 15.74
C GLU A 30 -9.75 -9.39 14.52
N ASP A 31 -9.18 -9.65 13.35
CA ASP A 31 -9.94 -9.84 12.10
C ASP A 31 -10.50 -11.26 12.02
N SER A 32 -11.53 -11.45 11.19
CA SER A 32 -12.13 -12.74 10.82
C SER A 32 -11.12 -13.83 10.44
N ALA A 33 -9.93 -13.44 9.96
CA ALA A 33 -8.84 -14.35 9.61
C ALA A 33 -7.93 -14.75 10.81
N GLY A 34 -8.23 -14.30 12.03
CA GLY A 34 -7.42 -14.55 13.24
C GLY A 34 -6.14 -13.72 13.34
N ARG A 35 -6.07 -12.59 12.61
CA ARG A 35 -4.94 -11.64 12.70
C ARG A 35 -5.19 -10.71 13.88
N ARG A 36 -4.22 -10.58 14.77
CA ARG A 36 -4.33 -9.71 15.97
C ARG A 36 -3.59 -8.40 15.74
N TYR A 37 -4.29 -7.30 15.92
CA TYR A 37 -3.79 -5.94 15.71
C TYR A 37 -3.48 -5.27 17.04
N TYR A 38 -2.39 -4.51 17.06
CA TYR A 38 -1.93 -3.82 18.26
C TYR A 38 -1.38 -2.43 17.97
N GLU A 39 -1.45 -1.58 18.98
CA GLU A 39 -0.81 -0.28 19.01
C GLU A 39 0.42 -0.33 19.92
N ILE A 40 1.55 0.18 19.43
CA ILE A 40 2.82 0.23 20.13
C ILE A 40 2.94 1.61 20.78
N SER A 41 2.79 1.63 22.09
CA SER A 41 3.09 2.81 22.91
C SER A 41 4.57 2.85 23.26
N ASN A 42 5.09 4.06 23.48
CA ASN A 42 6.45 4.27 23.99
C ASN A 42 7.57 3.67 23.12
N THR A 43 7.39 3.71 21.79
CA THR A 43 8.41 3.32 20.82
C THR A 43 9.19 4.53 20.34
N ARG A 44 10.48 4.34 20.09
CA ARG A 44 11.35 5.32 19.42
C ARG A 44 11.32 5.19 17.89
N GLN A 45 10.65 4.16 17.39
CA GLN A 45 10.51 3.90 15.96
C GLN A 45 9.35 4.72 15.40
N ASN A 46 9.37 4.97 14.08
CA ASN A 46 8.26 5.57 13.36
C ASN A 46 7.04 4.61 13.25
N VAL A 47 7.23 3.33 13.58
CA VAL A 47 6.17 2.32 13.53
C VAL A 47 5.46 2.29 14.88
N THR A 48 4.24 2.81 14.92
CA THR A 48 3.38 2.85 16.12
C THR A 48 2.27 1.80 16.11
N ARG A 49 2.08 1.06 15.00
CA ARG A 49 1.01 0.07 14.84
C ARG A 49 1.58 -1.18 14.20
N GLY A 50 1.02 -2.34 14.55
CA GLY A 50 1.45 -3.61 14.01
C GLY A 50 0.38 -4.68 14.10
N PHE A 51 0.69 -5.83 13.51
CA PHE A 51 -0.16 -7.02 13.59
C PHE A 51 0.71 -8.25 13.76
N ASP A 52 0.17 -9.24 14.46
CA ASP A 52 0.75 -10.59 14.52
C ASP A 52 -0.04 -11.50 13.56
N PRO A 53 0.64 -12.31 12.73
CA PRO A 53 -0.03 -13.23 11.82
C PRO A 53 -0.81 -14.30 12.60
N PRO A 54 -1.82 -14.93 11.98
CA PRO A 54 -2.55 -16.02 12.60
C PRO A 54 -1.61 -17.23 12.78
N PRO A 55 -1.79 -18.03 13.85
CA PRO A 55 -0.91 -19.16 14.16
C PRO A 55 -0.85 -20.21 13.03
N ASN A 56 -1.95 -20.33 12.26
CA ASN A 56 -2.09 -21.33 11.20
C ASN A 56 -1.60 -20.87 9.83
N ALA A 57 -1.30 -19.58 9.64
CA ALA A 57 -0.90 -19.03 8.34
C ALA A 57 0.08 -17.84 8.49
N PRO A 58 1.38 -18.10 8.64
CA PRO A 58 2.38 -17.06 8.89
C PRO A 58 2.55 -16.00 7.78
N PRO A 59 2.55 -16.31 6.47
CA PRO A 59 2.68 -15.30 5.41
C PRO A 59 1.33 -14.64 5.04
N SER A 60 0.48 -14.35 6.02
CA SER A 60 -0.85 -13.81 5.80
C SER A 60 -0.86 -12.28 5.78
N GLN A 61 -1.20 -11.68 4.64
CA GLN A 61 -1.33 -10.22 4.51
C GLN A 61 -2.67 -9.73 5.07
N PRO A 62 -2.70 -8.60 5.81
CA PRO A 62 -3.94 -8.02 6.31
C PRO A 62 -4.80 -7.48 5.16
N SER A 63 -6.11 -7.34 5.39
CA SER A 63 -7.03 -6.74 4.42
C SER A 63 -6.67 -5.26 4.15
N VAL A 64 -7.16 -4.70 3.04
CA VAL A 64 -6.87 -3.31 2.63
C VAL A 64 -7.28 -2.30 3.70
N GLU A 65 -8.40 -2.55 4.39
CA GLU A 65 -8.88 -1.69 5.47
C GLU A 65 -7.89 -1.67 6.65
N TRP A 66 -7.45 -2.86 7.08
CA TRP A 66 -6.47 -3.01 8.14
C TRP A 66 -5.08 -2.47 7.74
N GLN A 67 -4.68 -2.62 6.47
CA GLN A 67 -3.46 -2.01 5.95
C GLN A 67 -3.50 -0.49 6.03
N SER A 68 -4.65 0.13 5.77
CA SER A 68 -4.85 1.58 5.86
C SER A 68 -4.67 2.06 7.30
N TRP A 69 -5.23 1.32 8.26
CA TRP A 69 -5.02 1.62 9.68
C TRP A 69 -3.57 1.41 10.12
N LEU A 70 -2.91 0.32 9.70
CA LEU A 70 -1.50 0.05 10.02
C LEU A 70 -0.54 1.12 9.48
N LYS A 71 -0.83 1.65 8.27
CA LYS A 71 -0.07 2.74 7.65
C LYS A 71 -0.28 4.10 8.32
N GLY A 72 -1.28 4.23 9.20
CA GLY A 72 -1.61 5.50 9.82
C GLY A 72 -2.47 6.42 8.96
N THR A 73 -2.95 5.98 7.79
CA THR A 73 -3.83 6.81 6.95
C THR A 73 -5.22 6.97 7.56
N ARG A 74 -5.66 5.98 8.35
CA ARG A 74 -6.89 6.05 9.15
C ARG A 74 -6.57 6.22 10.64
N ARG A 75 -7.36 7.04 11.34
CA ARG A 75 -7.22 7.24 12.79
C ARG A 75 -7.78 6.07 13.60
N PHE A 76 -8.95 5.58 13.21
CA PHE A 76 -9.68 4.52 13.90
C PHE A 76 -9.50 3.17 13.18
N PRO A 77 -9.50 2.04 13.90
CA PRO A 77 -9.52 0.73 13.28
C PRO A 77 -10.83 0.55 12.47
N PRO A 78 -10.82 -0.25 11.39
CA PRO A 78 -12.02 -0.53 10.63
C PRO A 78 -13.04 -1.31 11.48
N SER A 79 -14.33 -1.06 11.26
CA SER A 79 -15.41 -1.82 11.90
C SER A 79 -15.79 -3.05 11.09
N ASP A 80 -16.35 -4.06 11.75
CA ASP A 80 -16.79 -5.29 11.08
C ASP A 80 -17.91 -5.02 10.07
N GLU A 81 -18.81 -4.07 10.38
CA GLU A 81 -19.87 -3.62 9.48
C GLU A 81 -19.31 -2.97 8.21
N GLU A 82 -18.30 -2.11 8.34
CA GLU A 82 -17.62 -1.46 7.21
C GLU A 82 -16.95 -2.52 6.31
N ILE A 83 -16.27 -3.48 6.93
CA ILE A 83 -15.59 -4.57 6.21
C ILE A 83 -16.61 -5.42 5.45
N ALA A 84 -17.73 -5.79 6.07
CA ALA A 84 -18.78 -6.59 5.44
C ALA A 84 -19.43 -5.87 4.26
N LEU A 85 -19.70 -4.58 4.43
CA LEU A 85 -20.31 -3.74 3.42
C LEU A 85 -19.35 -3.52 2.23
N ASN A 86 -18.06 -3.28 2.49
CA ASN A 86 -17.05 -3.12 1.43
C ASN A 86 -16.83 -4.44 0.67
N ARG A 87 -16.86 -5.59 1.35
CA ARG A 87 -16.81 -6.91 0.69
C ARG A 87 -18.01 -7.10 -0.24
N THR A 88 -19.22 -6.72 0.20
CA THR A 88 -20.43 -6.81 -0.63
C THR A 88 -20.32 -5.92 -1.87
N ARG A 89 -19.83 -4.69 -1.72
CA ARG A 89 -19.59 -3.78 -2.85
C ARG A 89 -18.58 -4.34 -3.84
N GLN A 90 -17.47 -4.92 -3.36
CA GLN A 90 -16.47 -5.55 -4.21
C GLN A 90 -17.06 -6.70 -5.02
N GLN A 91 -17.86 -7.58 -4.39
CA GLN A 91 -18.52 -8.68 -5.08
C GLN A 91 -19.50 -8.16 -6.15
N ALA A 92 -20.32 -7.16 -5.83
CA ALA A 92 -21.24 -6.56 -6.79
C ALA A 92 -20.48 -5.94 -7.98
N GLN A 93 -19.37 -5.26 -7.73
CA GLN A 93 -18.53 -4.66 -8.77
C GLN A 93 -17.93 -5.72 -9.71
N LEU A 94 -17.45 -6.84 -9.17
CA LEU A 94 -16.94 -7.94 -9.99
C LEU A 94 -18.01 -8.50 -10.93
N VAL A 95 -19.23 -8.71 -10.43
CA VAL A 95 -20.37 -9.17 -11.26
C VAL A 95 -20.67 -8.15 -12.36
N GLN A 96 -20.75 -6.87 -12.03
CA GLN A 96 -20.99 -5.81 -13.01
C GLN A 96 -19.89 -5.75 -14.08
N ASN A 97 -18.63 -5.83 -13.67
CA ASN A 97 -17.48 -5.84 -14.59
C ASN A 97 -17.55 -7.03 -15.54
N THR A 98 -17.81 -8.24 -15.04
CA THR A 98 -17.94 -9.44 -15.89
C THR A 98 -19.07 -9.31 -16.91
N SER A 99 -20.22 -8.75 -16.52
CA SER A 99 -21.34 -8.51 -17.44
C SER A 99 -21.01 -7.45 -18.48
N THR A 100 -20.22 -6.44 -18.10
CA THR A 100 -19.78 -5.37 -18.99
C THR A 100 -18.76 -5.88 -20.00
N GLU A 101 -17.82 -6.72 -19.56
CA GLU A 101 -16.83 -7.39 -20.41
C GLU A 101 -17.50 -8.29 -21.45
N GLN A 102 -18.54 -9.03 -21.08
CA GLN A 102 -19.32 -9.86 -22.02
C GLN A 102 -20.10 -9.03 -23.04
N ARG A 103 -20.58 -7.83 -22.66
CA ARG A 103 -21.31 -6.92 -23.55
C ARG A 103 -20.36 -6.05 -24.38
N ALA A 104 -19.13 -5.87 -23.94
CA ALA A 104 -18.18 -4.98 -24.59
C ALA A 104 -17.91 -5.50 -26.02
N PRO A 105 -18.06 -4.64 -27.05
CA PRO A 105 -17.70 -5.03 -28.40
C PRO A 105 -16.21 -5.36 -28.43
N HIS A 106 -15.87 -6.58 -28.85
CA HIS A 106 -14.48 -6.93 -29.13
C HIS A 106 -14.01 -6.12 -30.35
N VAL A 107 -13.31 -5.02 -30.10
CA VAL A 107 -12.58 -4.32 -31.15
C VAL A 107 -11.45 -5.23 -31.57
N ALA A 108 -11.62 -5.92 -32.70
CA ALA A 108 -10.50 -6.58 -33.35
C ALA A 108 -9.47 -5.49 -33.65
N THR A 109 -8.36 -5.48 -32.91
CA THR A 109 -7.20 -4.68 -33.29
C THR A 109 -6.70 -5.26 -34.61
N THR A 110 -7.17 -4.71 -35.73
CA THR A 110 -6.64 -4.96 -37.07
C THR A 110 -5.20 -4.45 -37.11
N GLY A 111 -4.29 -5.28 -36.63
CA GLY A 111 -2.89 -4.93 -36.43
C GLY A 111 -2.11 -6.04 -35.72
N SER A 112 -2.37 -7.31 -36.05
CA SER A 112 -1.69 -8.48 -35.46
C SER A 112 -0.24 -8.70 -35.97
N ASN A 113 0.41 -7.67 -36.56
CA ASN A 113 1.75 -7.78 -37.12
C ASN A 113 2.75 -6.72 -36.58
N TYR A 114 2.48 -6.13 -35.41
CA TYR A 114 3.44 -5.24 -34.77
C TYR A 114 4.30 -5.99 -33.73
N PRO A 115 5.63 -6.02 -33.87
CA PRO A 115 6.52 -6.61 -32.87
C PRO A 115 6.37 -5.85 -31.54
N ARG A 116 6.05 -6.57 -30.46
CA ARG A 116 5.82 -6.03 -29.11
C ARG A 116 7.05 -5.39 -28.44
N ASP A 117 8.21 -5.44 -29.08
CA ASP A 117 9.50 -5.06 -28.48
C ASP A 117 9.91 -3.60 -28.72
N LYS A 118 9.10 -2.80 -29.43
CA LYS A 118 9.38 -1.37 -29.62
C LYS A 118 8.14 -0.54 -29.30
N PRO A 119 8.27 0.51 -28.45
CA PRO A 119 7.18 1.47 -28.30
C PRO A 119 6.88 2.06 -29.67
N GLN A 120 5.59 2.09 -30.02
CA GLN A 120 5.12 2.64 -31.28
C GLN A 120 5.58 4.10 -31.36
N GLN A 121 6.29 4.45 -32.44
CA GLN A 121 6.67 5.84 -32.68
C GLN A 121 5.39 6.67 -32.79
N PHE A 122 5.36 7.83 -32.13
CA PHE A 122 4.23 8.73 -32.21
C PHE A 122 3.97 9.11 -33.69
N PRO A 123 2.70 9.27 -34.10
CA PRO A 123 2.38 9.74 -35.45
C PRO A 123 3.12 11.06 -35.73
N GLN A 124 3.95 11.06 -36.75
CA GLN A 124 4.58 12.27 -37.26
C GLN A 124 3.66 12.86 -38.31
N HIS A 125 3.39 14.14 -38.15
CA HIS A 125 2.51 14.91 -39.01
C HIS A 125 3.37 15.91 -39.76
N ASP A 126 3.37 15.82 -41.09
CA ASP A 126 4.20 16.67 -41.95
C ASP A 126 3.84 18.15 -41.83
N ASP A 127 2.67 18.50 -41.29
CA ASP A 127 2.20 19.86 -41.03
C ASP A 127 2.62 20.40 -39.65
N LEU A 128 3.07 19.55 -38.73
CA LEU A 128 3.41 19.93 -37.36
C LEU A 128 4.92 19.89 -37.10
N GLU A 129 5.43 20.93 -36.45
CA GLU A 129 6.82 20.95 -36.00
C GLU A 129 7.01 19.90 -34.89
N SER A 130 7.98 18.99 -35.06
CA SER A 130 8.30 17.98 -34.04
C SER A 130 8.97 18.59 -32.79
N ALA A 131 9.58 19.76 -32.93
CA ALA A 131 10.12 20.55 -31.85
C ALA A 131 10.00 22.04 -32.20
N PRO A 132 9.67 22.92 -31.23
CA PRO A 132 9.44 24.34 -31.50
C PRO A 132 10.68 24.99 -32.12
N GLY A 133 10.54 25.54 -33.33
CA GLY A 133 11.60 26.25 -34.05
C GLY A 133 12.52 25.35 -34.90
N ALA A 134 12.20 24.06 -35.05
CA ALA A 134 12.93 23.18 -35.96
C ALA A 134 12.52 23.46 -37.41
N LYS A 135 13.41 24.13 -38.17
CA LYS A 135 13.21 24.32 -39.62
C LYS A 135 13.42 23.00 -40.35
N LYS A 136 12.47 22.63 -41.20
CA LYS A 136 12.60 21.50 -42.12
C LYS A 136 13.73 21.83 -43.10
N SER A 137 14.71 20.94 -43.25
CA SER A 137 15.69 21.06 -44.33
C SER A 137 14.99 20.67 -45.63
N ASP A 138 14.76 21.65 -46.50
CA ASP A 138 14.26 21.41 -47.86
C ASP A 138 15.24 20.48 -48.60
N GLN A 139 14.74 19.33 -49.04
CA GLN A 139 15.35 18.49 -50.07
C GLN A 139 14.49 18.55 -51.33
#